data_AF-A0A357ATC9-F1
#
_entry.id   AF-A0A357ATC9-F1
#
_cell.length_a   1.000
_cell.length_b   1.000
_cell.length_c   1.000
_cell.angle_alpha   90.00
_cell.angle_beta   90.00
_cell.angle_gamma   90.00
#
_symmetry.space_group_name_H-M   'P 1'
#
loop_
_entity.id
_entity.type
_entity.pdbx_description
1 polymer ?
#
loop_
_entity_poly.entity_id
_entity_poly.type
_entity_poly.pdbx_seq_one_letter_code
_entity_poly.pdbx_strand_id
1 'polypeptide(L)'
;RFPTNTPGWWGGAHPFTLLDWSIVHNGEISSYGINRRFLCEHSYICTLMTDTEVVAYLLDLLIRKHGLSKDLAAKVFAPPFWDEIARMSDEDKELYTTLRAVYGPAMLNGPFAILVADNTGLMGLNDRIKLRPLLVAEKDDMVFMSSEESAVRLVCPKLDSVWMPKAGEPVIVNLEA
;
A
#
# COMPACT_ATOMS: atom_id res chain seq x y z
N ARG A 1 8.41 -5.02 -13.28
CA ARG A 1 7.52 -3.91 -13.71
C ARG A 1 7.21 -4.11 -15.19
N PHE A 2 5.94 -4.03 -15.59
CA PHE A 2 5.54 -4.02 -17.00
C PHE A 2 5.05 -2.60 -17.34
N PRO A 3 5.77 -1.80 -18.14
CA PRO A 3 5.34 -0.44 -18.47
C PRO A 3 4.07 -0.49 -19.34
N THR A 4 2.96 0.05 -18.85
CA THR A 4 1.69 0.12 -19.59
C THR A 4 1.46 1.52 -20.17
N ASN A 5 1.53 2.56 -19.33
CA ASN A 5 1.15 3.94 -19.71
C ASN A 5 2.21 5.02 -19.42
N THR A 6 3.27 4.70 -18.67
CA THR A 6 4.37 5.63 -18.35
C THR A 6 5.63 5.27 -19.14
N PRO A 7 6.44 6.25 -19.59
CA PRO A 7 7.70 5.96 -20.26
C PRO A 7 8.54 5.00 -19.43
N GLY A 8 8.98 3.90 -20.05
CA GLY A 8 9.93 2.99 -19.41
C GLY A 8 11.26 3.70 -19.26
N TRP A 9 11.74 3.87 -18.04
CA TRP A 9 13.05 4.45 -17.78
C TRP A 9 13.61 3.96 -16.44
N TRP A 10 14.93 3.97 -16.32
CA TRP A 10 15.67 3.36 -15.22
C TRP A 10 15.28 3.91 -13.84
N GLY A 11 14.99 5.21 -13.74
CA GLY A 11 14.59 5.86 -12.49
C GLY A 11 13.23 5.39 -11.95
N GLY A 12 12.42 4.70 -12.75
CA GLY A 12 11.16 4.10 -12.32
C GLY A 12 11.24 2.59 -12.07
N ALA A 13 12.43 1.99 -12.00
CA ALA A 13 12.56 0.60 -11.62
C ALA A 13 12.16 0.39 -10.14
N HIS A 14 11.65 -0.80 -9.82
CA HIS A 14 11.33 -1.20 -8.44
C HIS A 14 12.42 -2.18 -7.93
N PRO A 15 12.66 -2.25 -6.62
CA PRO A 15 12.02 -1.49 -5.54
C PRO A 15 12.38 0.00 -5.57
N PHE A 16 11.40 0.85 -5.25
CA PHE A 16 11.62 2.27 -5.05
C PHE A 16 11.95 2.52 -3.57
N THR A 17 12.88 3.42 -3.27
CA THR A 17 13.35 3.64 -1.90
C THR A 17 13.24 5.10 -1.49
N LEU A 18 12.95 5.33 -0.21
CA LEU A 18 12.93 6.64 0.43
C LEU A 18 13.32 6.48 1.89
N LEU A 19 14.40 7.13 2.31
CA LEU A 19 14.98 6.95 3.65
C LEU A 19 15.26 5.46 3.93
N ASP A 20 14.70 4.91 4.99
CA ASP A 20 14.80 3.50 5.37
C ASP A 20 13.71 2.61 4.75
N TRP A 21 12.86 3.16 3.89
CA TRP A 21 11.74 2.44 3.29
C TRP A 21 12.05 1.93 1.88
N SER A 22 11.49 0.77 1.57
CA SER A 22 11.47 0.16 0.25
C SER A 22 10.04 -0.20 -0.11
N ILE A 23 9.61 0.17 -1.31
CA ILE A 23 8.27 -0.12 -1.81
C ILE A 23 8.32 -0.79 -3.19
N VAL A 24 7.48 -1.80 -3.35
CA VAL A 24 7.12 -2.36 -4.65
C VAL A 24 5.62 -2.19 -4.86
N HIS A 25 5.24 -1.92 -6.10
CA HIS A 25 3.85 -1.73 -6.51
C HIS A 25 3.57 -2.58 -7.75
N ASN A 26 2.48 -3.34 -7.69
CA ASN A 26 1.86 -4.02 -8.81
C ASN A 26 0.48 -3.42 -9.04
N GLY A 27 0.30 -2.70 -10.15
CA GLY A 27 -0.93 -1.98 -10.38
C GLY A 27 -0.78 -0.75 -11.23
N GLU A 28 -1.84 0.03 -11.25
CA GLU A 28 -1.92 1.34 -11.89
C GLU A 28 -2.86 2.23 -11.07
N ILE A 29 -2.35 3.37 -10.62
CA ILE A 29 -3.09 4.30 -9.78
C ILE A 29 -3.76 5.36 -10.67
N SER A 30 -5.07 5.21 -10.86
CA SER A 30 -5.85 6.15 -11.69
C SER A 30 -6.01 7.53 -11.06
N SER A 31 -5.80 7.65 -9.74
CA SER A 31 -5.84 8.93 -9.01
C SER A 31 -4.50 9.69 -9.01
N TYR A 32 -3.49 9.26 -9.78
CA TYR A 32 -2.13 9.83 -9.78
C TYR A 32 -2.10 11.36 -9.74
N GLY A 33 -2.89 12.04 -10.58
CA GLY A 33 -2.90 13.51 -10.66
C GLY A 33 -3.34 14.20 -9.36
N ILE A 34 -4.37 13.67 -8.71
CA ILE A 34 -4.89 14.19 -7.43
C ILE A 34 -3.88 13.91 -6.31
N ASN A 35 -3.36 12.69 -6.26
CA ASN A 35 -2.38 12.28 -5.25
C ASN A 35 -1.10 13.11 -5.34
N ARG A 36 -0.56 13.30 -6.56
CA ARG A 36 0.59 14.17 -6.82
C ARG A 36 0.31 15.62 -6.40
N ARG A 37 -0.86 16.16 -6.74
CA ARG A 37 -1.22 17.53 -6.37
C ARG A 37 -1.22 17.69 -4.84
N PHE A 38 -1.85 16.76 -4.13
CA PHE A 38 -1.86 16.75 -2.67
C PHE A 38 -0.45 16.74 -2.08
N LEU A 39 0.44 15.92 -2.63
CA LEU A 39 1.85 15.91 -2.24
C LEU A 39 2.55 17.24 -2.49
N CYS A 40 2.33 17.87 -3.64
CA CYS A 40 2.89 19.19 -3.94
C CYS A 40 2.39 20.28 -2.97
N GLU A 41 1.13 20.22 -2.55
CA GLU A 41 0.58 21.10 -1.51
C GLU A 41 1.29 20.90 -0.14
N HIS A 42 1.89 19.72 0.08
CA HIS A 42 2.71 19.39 1.26
C HIS A 42 4.21 19.48 1.01
N SER A 43 4.63 20.27 0.01
CA SER A 43 6.04 20.56 -0.33
C SER A 43 6.85 19.36 -0.85
N TYR A 44 6.21 18.34 -1.41
CA TYR A 44 6.90 17.27 -2.15
C TYR A 44 7.05 17.63 -3.63
N ILE A 45 8.16 17.20 -4.23
CA ILE A 45 8.42 17.37 -5.67
C ILE A 45 8.47 15.98 -6.30
N CYS A 46 7.41 15.61 -7.02
CA CYS A 46 7.37 14.37 -7.81
C CYS A 46 8.02 14.60 -9.18
N THR A 47 9.14 13.94 -9.42
CA THR A 47 9.95 14.10 -10.64
C THR A 47 9.99 12.83 -11.50
N LEU A 48 9.68 11.68 -10.92
CA LEU A 48 9.88 10.39 -11.57
C LEU A 48 8.71 9.95 -12.44
N MET A 49 7.56 10.61 -12.26
CA MET A 49 6.33 10.35 -12.99
C MET A 49 5.90 8.88 -12.89
N THR A 50 6.04 8.30 -11.70
CA THR A 50 5.58 6.94 -11.40
C THR A 50 4.60 6.95 -10.24
N ASP A 51 3.63 6.05 -10.29
CA ASP A 51 2.69 5.80 -9.20
C ASP A 51 3.41 5.46 -7.90
N THR A 52 4.50 4.71 -8.01
CA THR A 52 5.27 4.22 -6.86
C THR A 52 5.99 5.34 -6.12
N GLU A 53 6.51 6.35 -6.84
CA GLU A 53 7.03 7.59 -6.22
C GLU A 53 5.94 8.27 -5.38
N VAL A 54 4.74 8.40 -5.96
CA VAL A 54 3.60 9.04 -5.27
C VAL A 54 3.20 8.26 -4.02
N VAL A 55 3.12 6.93 -4.08
CA VAL A 55 2.79 6.12 -2.90
C VAL A 55 3.88 6.21 -1.83
N ALA A 56 5.16 6.18 -2.22
CA ALA A 56 6.27 6.34 -1.28
C ALA A 56 6.21 7.69 -0.53
N TYR A 57 5.95 8.77 -1.25
CA TYR A 57 5.84 10.11 -0.66
C TYR A 57 4.59 10.28 0.18
N LEU A 58 3.48 9.63 -0.20
CA LEU A 58 2.27 9.63 0.63
C LEU A 58 2.49 8.87 1.94
N LEU A 59 3.19 7.73 1.91
CA LEU A 59 3.59 7.05 3.15
C LEU A 59 4.42 8.00 4.02
N ASP A 60 5.34 8.77 3.43
CA ASP A 60 6.26 9.65 4.17
C ASP A 60 5.50 10.78 4.84
N LEU A 61 4.56 11.34 4.11
CA LEU A 61 3.65 12.35 4.60
C LEU A 61 2.77 11.81 5.74
N LEU A 62 2.10 10.68 5.54
CA LEU A 62 1.14 10.15 6.50
C LEU A 62 1.83 9.64 7.77
N ILE A 63 2.88 8.83 7.64
CA ILE A 63 3.51 8.16 8.77
C ILE A 63 4.53 9.09 9.44
N ARG A 64 5.57 9.53 8.71
CA ARG A 64 6.68 10.27 9.32
C ARG A 64 6.32 11.73 9.65
N LYS A 65 5.60 12.43 8.76
CA LYS A 65 5.25 13.85 9.00
C LYS A 65 3.98 14.02 9.82
N HIS A 66 2.93 13.24 9.56
CA HIS A 66 1.64 13.37 10.27
C HIS A 66 1.48 12.41 11.45
N GLY A 67 2.38 11.43 11.63
CA GLY A 67 2.40 10.56 12.80
C GLY A 67 1.36 9.43 12.77
N LEU A 68 0.79 9.08 11.61
CA LEU A 68 -0.15 7.97 11.49
C LEU A 68 0.59 6.63 11.64
N SER A 69 -0.10 5.63 12.19
CA SER A 69 0.36 4.24 12.13
C SER A 69 0.27 3.70 10.69
N LYS A 70 1.00 2.63 10.40
CA LYS A 70 0.88 1.87 9.14
C LYS A 70 -0.56 1.43 8.85
N ASP A 71 -1.29 1.03 9.90
CA ASP A 71 -2.71 0.67 9.83
C ASP A 71 -3.59 1.86 9.40
N LEU A 72 -3.42 3.03 10.02
CA LEU A 72 -4.18 4.23 9.65
C LEU A 72 -3.82 4.71 8.24
N ALA A 73 -2.55 4.66 7.86
CA ALA A 73 -2.13 4.97 6.49
C ALA A 73 -2.76 4.03 5.46
N ALA A 74 -2.85 2.73 5.76
CA ALA A 74 -3.54 1.76 4.90
C ALA A 74 -5.04 2.09 4.76
N LYS A 75 -5.71 2.46 5.86
CA LYS A 75 -7.12 2.90 5.85
C LYS A 75 -7.33 4.19 5.03
N VAL A 76 -6.34 5.08 4.99
CA VAL A 76 -6.36 6.27 4.11
C VAL A 76 -6.22 5.86 2.63
N PHE A 77 -5.34 4.90 2.33
CA PHE A 77 -5.10 4.45 0.94
C PHE A 77 -6.28 3.68 0.37
N ALA A 78 -6.86 2.74 1.12
CA ALA A 78 -7.92 1.86 0.68
C ALA A 78 -9.16 1.91 1.61
N PRO A 79 -9.81 3.08 1.81
CA PRO A 79 -10.97 3.18 2.66
C PRO A 79 -12.15 2.41 2.04
N PRO A 80 -13.02 1.80 2.86
CA PRO A 80 -14.27 1.17 2.42
C PRO A 80 -15.18 2.15 1.67
N PHE A 81 -16.16 1.62 0.94
CA PHE A 81 -17.19 2.43 0.30
C PHE A 81 -18.09 3.12 1.33
N TRP A 82 -18.71 4.23 0.94
CA TRP A 82 -19.60 5.00 1.82
C TRP A 82 -20.76 4.17 2.37
N ASP A 83 -21.33 3.27 1.57
CA ASP A 83 -22.40 2.36 2.01
C ASP A 83 -21.92 1.32 3.03
N GLU A 84 -20.65 0.91 2.97
CA GLU A 84 -20.04 0.03 3.96
C GLU A 84 -19.80 0.80 5.25
N ILE A 85 -19.20 1.99 5.17
CA ILE A 85 -18.96 2.89 6.31
C ILE A 85 -20.27 3.20 7.04
N ALA A 86 -21.37 3.42 6.31
CA ALA A 86 -22.68 3.70 6.90
C ALA A 86 -23.25 2.55 7.76
N ARG A 87 -22.75 1.31 7.57
CA ARG A 87 -23.18 0.10 8.28
C ARG A 87 -22.20 -0.37 9.36
N MET A 88 -21.08 0.33 9.54
CA MET A 88 -20.09 0.02 10.57
C MET A 88 -20.55 0.48 11.97
N SER A 89 -19.76 0.16 12.98
CA SER A 89 -19.91 0.73 14.33
C SER A 89 -19.81 2.27 14.28
N ASP A 90 -20.38 2.96 15.27
CA ASP A 90 -20.30 4.43 15.33
C ASP A 90 -18.85 4.93 15.39
N GLU A 91 -17.98 4.19 16.10
CA GLU A 91 -16.54 4.49 16.20
C GLU A 91 -15.82 4.35 14.86
N ASP A 92 -16.01 3.23 14.15
CA ASP A 92 -15.41 3.02 12.83
C ASP A 92 -15.95 4.02 11.80
N LYS A 93 -17.25 4.33 11.87
CA LYS A 93 -17.90 5.30 11.00
C LYS A 93 -17.32 6.69 11.19
N GLU A 94 -17.11 7.12 12.44
CA GLU A 94 -16.46 8.39 12.76
C GLU A 94 -15.01 8.40 12.26
N LEU A 95 -14.25 7.31 12.50
CA LEU A 95 -12.87 7.17 12.05
C LEU A 95 -12.75 7.29 10.53
N TYR A 96 -13.48 6.48 9.76
CA TYR A 96 -13.38 6.50 8.30
C TYR A 96 -13.91 7.80 7.69
N THR A 97 -14.96 8.39 8.27
CA THR A 97 -15.47 9.69 7.82
C THR A 97 -14.40 10.77 8.04
N THR A 98 -13.72 10.75 9.18
CA THR A 98 -12.64 11.69 9.50
C THR A 98 -11.45 11.50 8.56
N LEU A 99 -10.97 10.26 8.38
CA LEU A 99 -9.86 9.95 7.48
C LEU A 99 -10.16 10.41 6.05
N ARG A 100 -11.37 10.18 5.55
CA ARG A 100 -11.78 10.60 4.20
C ARG A 100 -11.94 12.12 4.07
N ALA A 101 -12.34 12.81 5.14
CA ALA A 101 -12.44 14.27 5.14
C ALA A 101 -11.07 14.95 5.13
N VAL A 102 -10.10 14.40 5.89
CA VAL A 102 -8.76 14.97 6.01
C VAL A 102 -7.83 14.55 4.86
N TYR A 103 -7.88 13.27 4.49
CA TYR A 103 -6.93 12.64 3.56
C TYR A 103 -7.59 12.16 2.26
N GLY A 104 -8.78 12.66 1.91
CA GLY A 104 -9.47 12.29 0.68
C GLY A 104 -8.59 12.33 -0.58
N PRO A 105 -7.74 13.36 -0.78
CA PRO A 105 -6.81 13.41 -1.92
C PRO A 105 -5.63 12.43 -1.85
N ALA A 106 -5.36 11.80 -0.70
CA ALA A 106 -4.34 10.76 -0.51
C ALA A 106 -4.86 9.34 -0.76
N MET A 107 -6.18 9.16 -0.93
CA MET A 107 -6.79 7.89 -1.28
C MET A 107 -6.28 7.41 -2.65
N LEU A 108 -5.96 6.12 -2.75
CA LEU A 108 -5.47 5.50 -3.97
C LEU A 108 -6.64 4.85 -4.71
N ASN A 109 -6.93 5.31 -5.93
CA ASN A 109 -7.89 4.67 -6.83
C ASN A 109 -7.16 3.91 -7.94
N GLY A 110 -7.82 2.86 -8.42
CA GLY A 110 -7.26 1.96 -9.42
C GLY A 110 -6.76 0.64 -8.81
N PRO A 111 -6.45 -0.35 -9.65
CA PRO A 111 -5.92 -1.62 -9.20
C PRO A 111 -4.53 -1.47 -8.59
N PHE A 112 -4.32 -1.90 -7.35
CA PHE A 112 -2.97 -1.94 -6.77
C PHE A 112 -2.81 -3.05 -5.74
N ALA A 113 -1.58 -3.58 -5.69
CA ALA A 113 -1.03 -4.31 -4.56
C ALA A 113 0.36 -3.71 -4.28
N ILE A 114 0.59 -3.30 -3.03
CA ILE A 114 1.86 -2.72 -2.60
C ILE A 114 2.46 -3.58 -1.49
N LEU A 115 3.79 -3.70 -1.52
CA LEU A 115 4.56 -4.14 -0.35
C LEU A 115 5.49 -3.01 0.05
N VAL A 116 5.50 -2.71 1.35
CA VAL A 116 6.30 -1.65 1.95
C VAL A 116 7.10 -2.27 3.08
N ALA A 117 8.42 -2.21 2.99
CA ALA A 117 9.33 -2.67 4.02
C ALA A 117 10.11 -1.49 4.58
N ASP A 118 10.37 -1.53 5.88
CA ASP A 118 11.29 -0.62 6.57
C ASP A 118 12.11 -1.41 7.62
N ASN A 119 12.88 -0.71 8.46
CA ASN A 119 13.68 -1.36 9.50
C ASN A 119 12.85 -1.96 10.64
N THR A 120 11.54 -1.71 10.70
CA THR A 120 10.63 -2.24 11.74
C THR A 120 9.77 -3.39 11.25
N GLY A 121 9.63 -3.61 9.94
CA GLY A 121 8.69 -4.60 9.44
C GLY A 121 8.33 -4.53 7.97
N LEU A 122 7.33 -5.33 7.60
CA LEU A 122 6.75 -5.46 6.26
C LEU A 122 5.25 -5.21 6.32
N MET A 123 4.74 -4.40 5.39
CA MET A 123 3.31 -4.18 5.18
C MET A 123 2.92 -4.56 3.75
N GLY A 124 1.88 -5.38 3.61
CA GLY A 124 1.20 -5.65 2.35
C GLY A 124 -0.19 -5.02 2.33
N LEU A 125 -0.59 -4.42 1.21
CA LEU A 125 -1.92 -3.82 1.06
C LEU A 125 -2.41 -3.93 -0.39
N ASN A 126 -3.71 -4.19 -0.54
CA ASN A 126 -4.40 -4.19 -1.83
C ASN A 126 -5.45 -3.10 -1.92
N ASP A 127 -5.84 -2.79 -3.15
CA ASP A 127 -6.98 -1.91 -3.42
C ASP A 127 -8.28 -2.46 -2.81
N ARG A 128 -9.22 -1.54 -2.53
CA ARG A 128 -10.49 -1.83 -1.84
C ARG A 128 -11.47 -2.73 -2.61
N ILE A 129 -11.17 -3.11 -3.85
CA ILE A 129 -11.95 -4.07 -4.64
C ILE A 129 -11.13 -5.30 -5.09
N LYS A 130 -9.87 -5.40 -4.63
CA LYS A 130 -8.93 -6.52 -4.85
C LYS A 130 -8.75 -6.88 -6.33
N LEU A 131 -8.40 -5.91 -7.16
CA LEU A 131 -8.13 -6.13 -8.59
C LEU A 131 -6.76 -6.76 -8.87
N ARG A 132 -5.83 -6.70 -7.90
CA ARG A 132 -4.53 -7.36 -7.98
C ARG A 132 -4.44 -8.49 -6.94
N PRO A 133 -3.76 -9.60 -7.26
CA PRO A 133 -3.53 -10.65 -6.28
C PRO A 133 -2.45 -10.23 -5.28
N LEU A 134 -2.73 -10.48 -4.01
CA LEU A 134 -1.75 -10.52 -2.93
C LEU A 134 -2.06 -11.75 -2.09
N LEU A 135 -1.03 -12.55 -1.90
CA LEU A 135 -1.02 -13.75 -1.09
C LEU A 135 -0.02 -13.54 0.03
N VAL A 136 -0.40 -14.02 1.21
CA VAL A 136 0.46 -14.10 2.38
C VAL A 136 0.59 -15.58 2.75
N ALA A 137 1.81 -15.98 3.11
CA ALA A 137 2.09 -17.32 3.59
C ALA A 137 3.05 -17.26 4.76
N GLU A 138 2.94 -18.23 5.66
CA GLU A 138 3.79 -18.32 6.84
C GLU A 138 4.49 -19.68 6.89
N LYS A 139 5.72 -19.66 7.40
CA LYS A 139 6.47 -20.84 7.78
C LYS A 139 7.31 -20.53 9.00
N ASP A 140 7.05 -21.21 10.12
CA ASP A 140 7.74 -20.99 11.38
C ASP A 140 7.70 -19.48 11.78
N ASP A 141 8.83 -18.78 11.77
CA ASP A 141 8.96 -17.34 12.05
C ASP A 141 9.01 -16.45 10.79
N MET A 142 8.89 -17.05 9.60
CA MET A 142 8.96 -16.34 8.32
C MET A 142 7.58 -16.03 7.77
N VAL A 143 7.42 -14.79 7.28
CA VAL A 143 6.24 -14.36 6.52
C VAL A 143 6.65 -14.02 5.10
N PHE A 144 5.90 -14.55 4.13
CA PHE A 144 6.08 -14.32 2.70
C PHE A 144 4.88 -13.56 2.15
N MET A 145 5.13 -12.58 1.28
CA MET A 145 4.09 -11.87 0.53
C MET A 145 4.43 -11.90 -0.96
N SER A 146 3.46 -12.29 -1.78
CA SER A 146 3.67 -12.47 -3.23
C SER A 146 2.38 -12.26 -4.01
N SER A 147 2.50 -11.98 -5.31
CA SER A 147 1.35 -12.01 -6.22
C SER A 147 0.88 -13.44 -6.52
N GLU A 148 1.75 -14.44 -6.39
CA GLU A 148 1.44 -15.85 -6.66
C GLU A 148 2.07 -16.80 -5.63
N GLU A 149 1.37 -17.89 -5.33
CA GLU A 149 1.84 -18.96 -4.44
C GLU A 149 3.03 -19.73 -5.01
N SER A 150 3.08 -19.88 -6.35
CA SER A 150 4.14 -20.59 -7.08
C SER A 150 5.53 -20.05 -6.74
N ALA A 151 5.67 -18.72 -6.64
CA ALA A 151 6.91 -18.04 -6.29
C ALA A 151 7.34 -18.35 -4.86
N VAL A 152 6.40 -18.41 -3.92
CA VAL A 152 6.67 -18.76 -2.52
C VAL A 152 7.08 -20.24 -2.42
N ARG A 153 6.36 -21.14 -3.10
CA ARG A 153 6.66 -22.58 -3.06
C ARG A 153 7.98 -22.97 -3.71
N LEU A 154 8.49 -22.14 -4.62
CA LEU A 154 9.82 -22.34 -5.20
C LEU A 154 10.92 -22.23 -4.15
N VAL A 155 10.77 -21.31 -3.18
CA VAL A 155 11.75 -21.07 -2.11
C VAL A 155 11.41 -21.81 -0.81
N CYS A 156 10.13 -21.99 -0.52
CA CYS A 156 9.61 -22.67 0.67
C CYS A 156 8.51 -23.67 0.28
N PRO A 157 8.86 -24.92 -0.08
CA PRO A 157 7.89 -25.89 -0.62
C PRO A 157 6.76 -26.28 0.36
N LYS A 158 7.07 -26.28 1.66
CA LYS A 158 6.14 -26.56 2.75
C LYS A 158 5.82 -25.26 3.46
N LEU A 159 4.55 -24.96 3.67
CA LEU A 159 4.05 -23.75 4.31
C LEU A 159 3.07 -24.18 5.39
N ASP A 160 3.01 -23.44 6.50
CA ASP A 160 2.11 -23.74 7.62
C ASP A 160 0.72 -23.14 7.34
N SER A 161 0.68 -21.94 6.77
CA SER A 161 -0.56 -21.26 6.36
C SER A 161 -0.36 -20.51 5.03
N VAL A 162 -1.44 -20.39 4.27
CA VAL A 162 -1.51 -19.59 3.03
C VAL A 162 -2.89 -18.97 2.93
N TRP A 163 -2.97 -17.66 2.74
CA TRP A 163 -4.24 -16.96 2.55
C TRP A 163 -4.09 -15.73 1.65
N MET A 164 -5.22 -15.19 1.22
CA MET A 164 -5.26 -13.94 0.48
C MET A 164 -6.03 -12.90 1.31
N PRO A 165 -5.39 -11.82 1.79
CA PRO A 165 -6.03 -10.77 2.59
C PRO A 165 -7.28 -10.20 1.90
N LYS A 166 -8.28 -9.73 2.67
CA LYS A 166 -9.47 -9.11 2.06
C LYS A 166 -9.10 -7.80 1.36
N ALA A 167 -9.99 -7.33 0.49
CA ALA A 167 -9.80 -6.07 -0.22
C ALA A 167 -9.62 -4.91 0.78
N GLY A 168 -8.60 -4.08 0.57
CA GLY A 168 -8.30 -2.95 1.47
C GLY A 168 -7.80 -3.32 2.88
N GLU A 169 -7.65 -4.60 3.21
CA GLU A 169 -7.17 -5.04 4.52
C GLU A 169 -5.64 -5.15 4.52
N PRO A 170 -4.92 -4.38 5.37
CA PRO A 170 -3.48 -4.47 5.44
C PRO A 170 -3.03 -5.73 6.19
N VAL A 171 -1.90 -6.30 5.78
CA VAL A 171 -1.15 -7.26 6.60
C VAL A 171 0.15 -6.58 7.02
N ILE A 172 0.35 -6.43 8.34
CA ILE A 172 1.52 -5.77 8.92
C ILE A 172 2.26 -6.79 9.78
N VAL A 173 3.52 -7.03 9.43
CA VAL A 173 4.45 -7.90 10.15
C VAL A 173 5.53 -7.00 10.75
N ASN A 174 5.73 -7.08 12.06
CA ASN A 174 6.82 -6.37 12.73
C ASN A 174 7.99 -7.32 12.95
N LEU A 175 9.21 -6.83 12.76
CA LEU A 175 10.41 -7.52 13.16
C LEU A 175 10.59 -7.37 14.68
N GLU A 176 11.01 -8.43 15.36
CA GLU A 176 11.43 -8.32 16.75
C GLU A 176 12.68 -7.42 16.84
N ALA A 177 12.73 -6.59 17.88
CA ALA A 177 13.79 -5.62 18.13
C ALA A 177 15.03 -6.25 18.77
#